data_AF-A0A4W2E7E8-F1
#
_entry.id   AF-A0A4W2E7E8-F1
#
_cell.length_a   1.000
_cell.length_b   1.000
_cell.length_c   1.000
_cell.angle_alpha   90.00
_cell.angle_beta   90.00
_cell.angle_gamma   90.00
#
_symmetry.space_group_name_H-M   'P 1'
#
loop_
_entity.id
_entity.type
_entity.pdbx_description
1 polymer ?
#
loop_
_entity_poly.entity_id
_entity_poly.type
_entity_poly.pdbx_seq_one_letter_code
_entity_poly.pdbx_strand_id
1 'polypeptide(L)'
;EPGGTKEDMDHMSPRLRAFLSEPIGEKDVAWVDGISHELAINLVTKGFNKAYVLLGQFLLMHKREAEFQKWLICCCGATEFEARECSSCLKEWCSCFL
;
A
#
# COMPACT_ATOMS: atom_id res chain seq x y z
N GLU A 1 15.35 -10.63 -20.75
CA GLU A 1 15.76 -10.31 -19.36
C GLU A 1 15.12 -8.99 -19.00
N PRO A 2 14.37 -8.86 -17.90
CA PRO A 2 13.94 -7.54 -17.48
C PRO A 2 15.06 -6.94 -16.62
N GLY A 3 15.93 -6.19 -17.28
CA GLY A 3 16.89 -5.32 -16.61
C GLY A 3 16.14 -4.14 -16.00
N GLY A 4 15.95 -4.18 -14.69
CA GLY A 4 15.70 -2.98 -13.89
C GLY A 4 17.05 -2.39 -13.50
N THR A 5 17.37 -1.21 -14.05
CA THR A 5 18.58 -0.47 -13.69
C THR A 5 18.52 -0.02 -12.23
N LYS A 6 19.67 -0.06 -11.56
CA LYS A 6 19.89 0.27 -10.13
C LYS A 6 19.36 1.68 -9.73
N GLU A 7 19.10 2.54 -10.70
CA GLU A 7 18.64 3.93 -10.56
C GLU A 7 17.15 4.05 -10.20
N ASP A 8 16.28 3.11 -10.61
CA ASP A 8 14.84 3.16 -10.24
C ASP A 8 14.61 2.83 -8.75
N MET A 9 15.57 2.16 -8.11
CA MET A 9 15.51 1.73 -6.72
C MET A 9 15.85 2.84 -5.71
N ASP A 10 16.46 3.94 -6.17
CA ASP A 10 16.94 5.04 -5.32
C ASP A 10 15.83 6.08 -5.02
N HIS A 11 14.69 6.01 -5.71
CA HIS A 11 13.53 6.88 -5.46
C HIS A 11 12.43 6.26 -4.57
N MET A 12 12.61 5.02 -4.12
CA MET A 12 11.64 4.33 -3.26
C MET A 12 11.91 4.57 -1.77
N SER A 13 10.85 4.70 -0.97
CA SER A 13 10.99 4.75 0.48
C SER A 13 11.59 3.42 1.00
N PRO A 14 12.31 3.43 2.14
CA PRO A 14 12.82 2.20 2.74
C PRO A 14 11.72 1.17 3.06
N ARG A 15 10.51 1.64 3.38
CA ARG A 15 9.37 0.78 3.70
C ARG A 15 8.82 0.12 2.45
N LEU A 16 8.69 0.89 1.36
CA LEU A 16 8.31 0.37 0.04
C LEU A 16 9.28 -0.72 -0.43
N ARG A 17 10.58 -0.47 -0.33
CA ARG A 17 11.61 -1.45 -0.69
C ARG A 17 11.48 -2.77 0.10
N ALA A 18 11.26 -2.67 1.41
CA ALA A 18 11.06 -3.84 2.27
C ALA A 18 9.75 -4.58 1.98
N PHE A 19 8.70 -3.85 1.60
CA PHE A 19 7.42 -4.45 1.25
C PHE A 19 7.46 -5.21 -0.09
N LEU A 20 8.29 -4.74 -1.03
CA LEU A 20 8.44 -5.35 -2.37
C LEU A 20 9.49 -6.47 -2.44
N SER A 21 10.31 -6.67 -1.41
CA SER A 21 11.35 -7.72 -1.45
C SER A 21 10.80 -9.14 -1.36
N GLU A 22 9.56 -9.31 -0.93
CA GLU A 22 8.90 -10.60 -0.75
C GLU A 22 7.37 -10.49 -0.92
N PRO A 23 6.65 -11.60 -1.19
CA PRO A 23 5.20 -11.60 -1.20
C PRO A 23 4.59 -11.02 0.08
N ILE A 24 3.36 -10.50 -0.02
CA ILE A 24 2.68 -9.75 1.06
C ILE A 24 2.57 -10.55 2.36
N GLY A 25 2.34 -11.87 2.28
CA GLY A 25 2.28 -12.77 3.43
C GLY A 25 1.30 -12.30 4.52
N GLU A 26 1.69 -12.48 5.78
CA GLU A 26 0.91 -12.11 6.97
C GLU A 26 1.30 -10.74 7.58
N LYS A 27 1.91 -9.87 6.77
CA LYS A 27 2.36 -8.54 7.21
C LYS A 27 1.17 -7.73 7.75
N ASP A 28 1.38 -7.02 8.86
CA ASP A 28 0.38 -6.11 9.40
C ASP A 28 0.17 -4.91 8.47
N VAL A 29 -1.01 -4.29 8.54
CA VAL A 29 -1.34 -3.13 7.68
C VAL A 29 -0.33 -1.99 7.80
N ALA A 30 0.28 -1.83 8.96
CA ALA A 30 1.31 -0.82 9.21
C ALA A 30 2.58 -1.02 8.37
N TRP A 31 2.81 -2.18 7.75
CA TRP A 31 3.94 -2.41 6.85
C TRP A 31 3.73 -1.81 5.45
N VAL A 32 2.49 -1.48 5.06
CA VAL A 32 2.22 -0.83 3.79
C VAL A 32 2.75 0.60 3.83
N ASP A 33 3.39 1.04 2.75
CA ASP A 33 3.91 2.40 2.68
C ASP A 33 2.79 3.45 2.74
N GLY A 34 3.10 4.62 3.29
CA GLY A 34 2.09 5.64 3.54
C GLY A 34 1.13 5.37 4.71
N ILE A 35 1.23 4.24 5.41
CA ILE A 35 0.42 4.00 6.62
C ILE A 35 1.14 4.58 7.86
N SER A 36 0.63 5.70 8.39
CA SER A 36 1.05 6.21 9.70
C SER A 36 0.49 5.38 10.86
N HIS A 37 0.96 5.64 12.08
CA HIS A 37 0.43 4.99 13.28
C HIS A 37 -1.06 5.30 13.50
N GLU A 38 -1.48 6.55 13.28
CA GLU A 38 -2.87 6.96 13.43
C GLU A 38 -3.77 6.30 12.39
N LEU A 39 -3.33 6.28 11.12
CA LEU A 39 -4.06 5.60 10.06
C LEU A 39 -4.13 4.08 10.30
N ALA A 40 -3.06 3.46 10.82
CA ALA A 40 -3.07 2.05 11.19
C ALA A 40 -4.12 1.73 12.26
N ILE A 41 -4.28 2.57 13.28
CA ILE A 41 -5.31 2.41 14.31
C ILE A 41 -6.71 2.47 13.69
N ASN A 42 -6.96 3.44 12.81
CA ASN A 42 -8.24 3.58 12.12
C ASN A 42 -8.56 2.37 11.23
N LEU A 43 -7.56 1.88 10.50
CA LEU A 43 -7.68 0.69 9.65
C LEU A 43 -7.98 -0.57 10.46
N VAL A 44 -7.22 -0.82 11.53
CA VAL A 44 -7.43 -1.97 12.43
C VAL A 44 -8.83 -1.92 13.05
N THR A 45 -9.29 -0.75 13.49
CA THR A 45 -10.64 -0.56 14.05
C THR A 45 -11.74 -0.91 13.04
N LYS A 46 -11.45 -0.77 11.74
CA LYS A 46 -12.37 -1.11 10.63
C LYS A 46 -12.18 -2.53 10.10
N GLY A 47 -11.31 -3.34 10.69
CA GLY A 47 -11.06 -4.73 10.30
C GLY A 47 -9.93 -4.91 9.28
N PHE A 48 -9.17 -3.86 8.95
CA PHE A 48 -8.00 -3.92 8.06
C PHE A 48 -6.72 -4.11 8.88
N ASN A 49 -6.62 -5.22 9.62
CA ASN A 49 -5.45 -5.49 10.46
C ASN A 49 -4.23 -6.00 9.67
N LYS A 50 -4.44 -6.66 8.53
CA LYS A 50 -3.38 -7.22 7.69
C LYS A 50 -3.27 -6.50 6.35
N ALA A 51 -2.05 -6.43 5.81
CA ALA A 51 -1.76 -5.79 4.53
C ALA A 51 -2.54 -6.45 3.38
N TYR A 52 -2.71 -7.78 3.38
CA TYR A 52 -3.49 -8.47 2.36
C TYR A 52 -4.99 -8.11 2.38
N VAL A 53 -5.54 -7.72 3.54
CA VAL A 53 -6.95 -7.28 3.64
C VAL A 53 -7.11 -5.92 2.96
N LEU A 54 -6.17 -5.00 3.20
CA LEU A 54 -6.14 -3.70 2.54
C LEU A 54 -5.89 -3.84 1.03
N LEU A 55 -4.98 -4.73 0.62
CA LEU A 55 -4.78 -5.09 -0.78
C LEU A 55 -6.07 -5.63 -1.40
N GLY A 56 -6.81 -6.50 -0.70
CA GLY A 56 -8.11 -7.00 -1.17
C GLY A 56 -9.08 -5.87 -1.50
N GLN A 57 -9.14 -4.85 -0.66
CA GLN A 57 -9.95 -3.66 -0.93
C GLN A 57 -9.49 -2.88 -2.16
N PHE A 58 -8.17 -2.73 -2.35
CA PHE A 58 -7.61 -2.11 -3.55
C PHE A 58 -7.96 -2.90 -4.83
N LEU A 59 -7.95 -4.24 -4.75
CA LEU A 59 -8.32 -5.12 -5.86
C LEU A 59 -9.83 -5.06 -6.17
N LEU A 60 -10.70 -4.96 -5.16
CA LEU A 60 -12.14 -4.73 -5.35
C LEU A 60 -12.44 -3.41 -6.09
N MET A 61 -11.55 -2.43 -5.95
CA MET A 61 -11.59 -1.16 -6.69
C MET A 61 -10.87 -1.22 -8.04
N HIS A 62 -10.60 -2.44 -8.54
CA HIS A 62 -9.97 -2.70 -9.83
C HIS A 62 -8.60 -2.02 -9.98
N LYS A 63 -7.84 -1.93 -8.88
CA LYS A 63 -6.53 -1.23 -8.83
C LYS A 63 -6.61 0.26 -9.22
N ARG A 64 -7.79 0.89 -9.16
CA ARG A 64 -7.97 2.31 -9.50
C ARG A 64 -7.54 3.20 -8.33
N GLU A 65 -6.33 3.74 -8.44
CA GLU A 65 -5.70 4.57 -7.40
C GLU A 65 -6.59 5.71 -6.92
N ALA A 66 -7.22 6.48 -7.83
CA ALA A 66 -8.07 7.61 -7.44
C ALA A 66 -9.31 7.18 -6.62
N GLU A 67 -9.92 6.04 -6.94
CA GLU A 67 -11.07 5.51 -6.21
C GLU A 67 -10.65 5.00 -4.83
N PHE A 68 -9.51 4.29 -4.77
CA PHE A 68 -8.95 3.81 -3.52
C PHE A 68 -8.47 4.94 -2.60
N GLN A 69 -7.78 5.95 -3.14
CA GLN A 69 -7.33 7.11 -2.39
C GLN A 69 -8.53 7.84 -1.76
N LYS A 70 -9.58 8.09 -2.56
CA LYS A 70 -10.81 8.71 -2.06
C LYS A 70 -11.46 7.87 -0.96
N TRP A 71 -11.52 6.56 -1.12
CA TRP A 71 -12.03 5.67 -0.08
C TRP A 71 -11.17 5.71 1.20
N LEU A 72 -9.86 5.65 1.08
CA LEU A 72 -8.96 5.66 2.24
C LEU A 72 -9.09 6.97 3.03
N ILE A 73 -9.20 8.10 2.33
CA ILE A 73 -9.43 9.41 2.95
C ILE A 73 -10.81 9.45 3.63
N CYS A 74 -11.89 9.20 2.87
CA CYS A 74 -13.26 9.39 3.37
C CYS A 74 -13.67 8.34 4.41
N CYS A 75 -13.18 7.11 4.29
CA CYS A 75 -13.62 5.99 5.11
C CYS A 75 -12.63 5.63 6.22
N CYS A 76 -11.34 5.90 6.06
CA CYS A 76 -10.29 5.49 7.01
C CYS A 76 -9.54 6.69 7.64
N GLY A 77 -9.80 7.92 7.19
CA GLY A 77 -9.21 9.12 7.76
C GLY A 77 -7.77 9.36 7.34
N ALA A 78 -7.34 8.81 6.21
CA ALA A 78 -6.02 9.12 5.65
C ALA A 78 -5.95 10.58 5.17
N THR A 79 -4.76 11.16 5.26
CA THR A 79 -4.41 12.38 4.53
C THR A 79 -4.22 12.08 3.03
N GLU A 80 -4.24 13.12 2.20
CA GLU A 80 -3.97 12.98 0.76
C GLU A 80 -2.60 12.35 0.47
N PHE A 81 -1.59 12.69 1.27
CA PHE A 81 -0.25 12.15 1.15
C PHE A 81 -0.23 10.64 1.46
N GLU A 82 -0.77 10.23 2.61
CA GLU A 82 -0.84 8.81 2.99
C GLU A 82 -1.61 7.98 1.97
N ALA A 83 -2.72 8.52 1.46
CA ALA A 83 -3.52 7.86 0.43
C ALA A 83 -2.73 7.63 -0.85
N ARG A 84 -1.98 8.64 -1.31
CA ARG A 84 -1.13 8.54 -2.50
C ARG A 84 -0.06 7.48 -2.32
N GLU A 85 0.73 7.57 -1.25
CA GLU A 85 1.84 6.64 -0.98
C GLU A 85 1.33 5.20 -0.81
N CYS A 86 0.23 5.01 -0.09
CA CYS A 86 -0.39 3.70 0.09
C CYS A 86 -0.87 3.10 -1.23
N SER A 87 -1.54 3.89 -2.07
CA SER A 87 -2.01 3.42 -3.37
C SER A 87 -0.85 3.07 -4.32
N SER A 88 0.23 3.85 -4.32
CA SER A 88 1.44 3.57 -5.13
C SER A 88 2.09 2.28 -4.68
N CYS A 89 2.27 2.09 -3.37
CA CYS A 89 2.85 0.89 -2.78
C CYS A 89 2.06 -0.38 -3.17
N LEU A 90 0.72 -0.35 -3.06
CA LEU A 90 -0.11 -1.49 -3.43
C LEU A 90 -0.10 -1.77 -4.94
N LYS A 91 -0.04 -0.72 -5.77
CA LYS A 91 0.05 -0.84 -7.23
C LYS A 91 1.40 -1.41 -7.68
N GLU A 92 2.49 -0.96 -7.10
CA GLU A 92 3.82 -1.52 -7.35
C GLU A 92 3.89 -2.97 -6.90
N TRP A 93 3.37 -3.30 -5.71
CA TRP A 93 3.29 -4.68 -5.24
C TRP A 93 2.50 -5.57 -6.21
N CYS A 94 1.35 -5.08 -6.69
CA CYS A 94 0.60 -5.80 -7.73
C CYS A 94 1.45 -6.01 -8.99
N SER A 95 2.21 -5.02 -9.42
CA SER A 95 3.02 -5.10 -10.64
C SER A 95 4.18 -6.10 -10.52
N CYS A 96 4.67 -6.35 -9.30
CA CYS A 96 5.72 -7.32 -9.02
C CYS A 96 5.21 -8.75 -8.82
N PHE A 97 4.01 -8.93 -8.25
CA PHE A 97 3.55 -10.23 -7.73
C PHE A 97 2.19 -10.72 -8.25
N LEU A 98 1.44 -9.93 -9.02
CA LEU A 98 0.12 -10.27 -9.55
C LEU A 98 -0.13 -9.81 -11.00
#